data_AF-A0A378KRY4-F1
#
_entry.id   AF-A0A378KRY4-F1
#
_cell.length_a   1.000
_cell.length_b   1.000
_cell.length_c   1.000
_cell.angle_alpha   90.00
_cell.angle_beta   90.00
_cell.angle_gamma   90.00
#
_symmetry.space_group_name_H-M   'P 1'
#
loop_
_entity.id
_entity.type
_entity.pdbx_description
1 polymer ?
#
loop_
_entity_poly.entity_id
_entity_poly.type
_entity_poly.pdbx_seq_one_letter_code
_entity_poly.pdbx_strand_id
1 'polypeptide(L)'
;MIDVPKPLNFMTKIKEKNSTKTHSDTPELIKKQSNFYLLTGGPGAGKTTVLNELARQRFQVVPEVARAIIKHQNAIGGNATHNGDRIAYCNLMLKESIDDFIAKSAIQDVVFFDRGIPDLYSYSKRFCGGVNDTVTQYVDQFRYNALAFLFPPWSDIYCHDTERKQDFQEAIDTYNAVKEGYSACGYQLVEVPKCSIAERIEFILNAMRQQ
;
A
#
# COMPACT_ATOMS: atom_id res chain seq x y z
N MET A 1 -16.16 -32.86 1.86
CA MET A 1 -16.37 -31.67 2.72
C MET A 1 -14.99 -31.21 3.14
N ILE A 2 -14.51 -30.13 2.54
CA ILE A 2 -13.19 -29.56 2.84
C ILE A 2 -13.41 -28.51 3.92
N ASP A 3 -12.72 -28.69 5.04
CA ASP A 3 -12.77 -27.84 6.22
C ASP A 3 -12.10 -26.50 5.90
N VAL A 4 -12.84 -25.40 6.04
CA VAL A 4 -12.37 -24.03 5.79
C VAL A 4 -12.08 -23.39 7.14
N PRO A 5 -10.85 -22.98 7.45
CA PRO A 5 -10.54 -22.39 8.76
C PRO A 5 -11.26 -21.06 8.94
N LYS A 6 -11.94 -20.90 10.08
CA LYS A 6 -12.57 -19.64 10.50
C LYS A 6 -11.51 -18.56 10.77
N PRO A 7 -11.79 -17.28 10.47
CA PRO A 7 -10.87 -16.19 10.76
C PRO A 7 -10.68 -16.01 12.26
N LEU A 8 -9.43 -15.84 12.68
CA LEU A 8 -9.01 -15.70 14.06
C LEU A 8 -9.45 -14.31 14.60
N ASN A 9 -10.46 -14.31 15.46
CA ASN A 9 -11.02 -13.10 16.05
C ASN A 9 -10.07 -12.55 17.13
N PHE A 10 -9.27 -11.53 16.80
CA PHE A 10 -8.21 -11.01 17.69
C PHE A 10 -8.65 -9.89 18.63
N MET A 11 -9.96 -9.66 18.80
CA MET A 11 -10.48 -8.63 19.70
C MET A 11 -10.54 -9.00 21.19
N THR A 12 -10.07 -10.18 21.60
CA THR A 12 -10.24 -10.66 22.99
C THR A 12 -8.96 -10.78 23.82
N LYS A 13 -7.83 -10.17 23.41
CA LYS A 13 -6.60 -10.19 24.23
C LYS A 13 -6.04 -8.82 24.66
N ILE A 14 -6.82 -7.74 24.55
CA ILE A 14 -6.45 -6.41 25.08
C ILE A 14 -7.45 -5.94 26.16
N LYS A 15 -8.04 -6.88 26.90
CA LYS A 15 -8.82 -6.56 28.10
C LYS A 15 -8.54 -7.58 29.19
N GLU A 16 -7.34 -7.53 29.75
CA GLU A 16 -7.06 -7.98 31.12
C GLU A 16 -5.58 -7.75 31.44
N LYS A 17 -5.26 -6.51 31.84
CA LYS A 17 -4.46 -6.23 33.04
C LYS A 17 -4.29 -4.73 33.25
N ASN A 18 -4.75 -4.32 34.43
CA ASN A 18 -4.35 -3.17 35.24
C ASN A 18 -4.95 -1.79 34.92
N SER A 19 -5.99 -1.52 35.72
CA SER A 19 -6.40 -0.20 36.18
C SER A 19 -5.24 0.59 36.81
N THR A 20 -5.28 1.91 36.57
CA THR A 20 -4.55 3.01 37.24
C THR A 20 -3.03 3.06 37.09
N LYS A 21 -2.55 3.85 36.11
CA LYS A 21 -1.59 4.96 36.32
C LYS A 21 -1.49 5.84 35.05
N THR A 22 -1.41 7.14 35.34
CA THR A 22 -1.24 8.31 34.47
C THR A 22 0.08 8.27 33.65
N HIS A 23 0.02 8.81 32.43
CA HIS A 23 1.12 9.12 31.49
C HIS A 23 2.19 8.04 31.29
N SER A 24 2.21 7.42 30.10
CA SER A 24 3.37 6.66 29.64
C SER A 24 3.65 6.92 28.17
N ASP A 25 4.57 7.85 27.93
CA ASP A 25 5.41 7.92 26.74
C ASP A 25 6.15 6.57 26.58
N THR A 26 5.52 5.61 25.93
CA THR A 26 6.22 4.46 25.38
C THR A 26 6.41 4.77 23.90
N PRO A 27 7.65 4.96 23.40
CA PRO A 27 7.82 5.07 21.96
C PRO A 27 7.34 3.74 21.37
N GLU A 28 6.25 3.77 20.62
CA GLU A 28 5.86 2.61 19.81
C GLU A 28 7.07 2.26 18.93
N LEU A 29 7.59 1.05 19.09
CA LEU A 29 8.76 0.58 18.35
C LEU A 29 8.52 0.75 16.85
N ILE A 30 9.30 1.61 16.22
CA ILE A 30 9.32 1.76 14.76
C ILE A 30 9.77 0.43 14.16
N LYS A 31 8.89 -0.20 13.39
CA LYS A 31 9.16 -1.42 12.63
C LYS A 31 9.64 -1.02 11.26
N LYS A 32 10.96 -1.07 11.06
CA LYS A 32 11.60 -0.75 9.78
C LYS A 32 12.00 -2.03 9.05
N GLN A 33 11.67 -2.10 7.76
CA GLN A 33 12.06 -3.18 6.86
C GLN A 33 12.81 -2.60 5.65
N SER A 34 14.14 -2.75 5.63
CA SER A 34 14.98 -2.26 4.53
C SER A 34 14.88 -3.10 3.25
N ASN A 35 14.37 -4.31 3.33
CA ASN A 35 14.15 -5.19 2.18
C ASN A 35 12.76 -5.06 1.54
N PHE A 36 11.88 -4.21 2.09
CA PHE A 36 10.54 -3.99 1.57
C PHE A 36 10.49 -2.76 0.66
N TYR A 37 10.23 -2.96 -0.62
CA TYR A 37 10.20 -1.89 -1.62
C TYR A 37 8.78 -1.65 -2.12
N LEU A 38 8.39 -0.38 -2.16
CA LEU A 38 7.07 0.06 -2.59
C LEU A 38 7.08 0.39 -4.09
N LEU A 39 6.15 -0.18 -4.84
CA LEU A 39 5.81 0.27 -6.19
C LEU A 39 4.45 0.96 -6.12
N THR A 40 4.42 2.28 -6.35
CA THR A 40 3.23 3.13 -6.20
C THR A 40 2.99 4.00 -7.43
N GLY A 41 1.85 4.70 -7.48
CA GLY A 41 1.46 5.60 -8.58
C GLY A 41 -0.01 5.49 -8.98
N GLY A 42 -0.42 6.21 -10.02
CA GLY A 42 -1.80 6.21 -10.51
C GLY A 42 -2.26 4.86 -11.11
N PRO A 43 -3.58 4.65 -11.30
CA PRO A 43 -4.10 3.56 -12.13
C PRO A 43 -3.53 3.63 -13.55
N GLY A 44 -3.46 2.48 -14.25
CA GLY A 44 -3.02 2.43 -15.66
C GLY A 44 -1.52 2.65 -15.92
N ALA A 45 -0.69 2.90 -14.90
CA ALA A 45 0.75 3.17 -15.08
C ALA A 45 1.62 1.92 -15.37
N GLY A 46 1.02 0.73 -15.52
CA GLY A 46 1.75 -0.52 -15.82
C GLY A 46 2.45 -1.19 -14.62
N LYS A 47 2.17 -0.76 -13.38
CA LYS A 47 2.73 -1.33 -12.14
C LYS A 47 2.53 -2.84 -12.03
N THR A 48 1.28 -3.29 -12.14
CA THR A 48 0.89 -4.70 -11.99
C THR A 48 1.65 -5.59 -12.99
N THR A 49 1.88 -5.11 -14.21
CA THR A 49 2.67 -5.85 -15.21
C THR A 49 4.13 -6.02 -14.78
N VAL A 50 4.75 -4.97 -14.25
CA VAL A 50 6.12 -5.05 -13.70
C VAL A 50 6.18 -5.99 -12.50
N LEU A 51 5.23 -5.89 -11.57
CA LEU A 51 5.14 -6.75 -10.39
C LEU A 51 4.95 -8.23 -10.77
N ASN A 52 4.10 -8.53 -11.75
CA ASN A 52 3.91 -9.89 -12.24
C ASN A 52 5.19 -10.49 -12.84
N GLU A 53 5.98 -9.66 -13.52
CA GLU A 53 7.26 -10.11 -14.08
C GLU A 53 8.35 -10.26 -13.01
N LEU A 54 8.38 -9.39 -12.00
CA LEU A 54 9.22 -9.60 -10.81
C LEU A 54 8.88 -10.91 -10.09
N ALA A 55 7.59 -11.23 -9.95
CA ALA A 55 7.14 -12.51 -9.39
C ALA A 55 7.59 -13.70 -10.26
N ARG A 56 7.55 -13.59 -11.59
CA ARG A 56 8.11 -14.62 -12.50
C ARG A 56 9.61 -14.83 -12.31
N GLN A 57 10.33 -13.76 -11.96
CA GLN A 57 11.75 -13.79 -11.59
C GLN A 57 11.99 -14.25 -10.14
N ARG A 58 10.96 -14.82 -9.47
CA ARG A 58 10.98 -15.38 -8.12
C ARG A 58 11.14 -14.37 -6.98
N PHE A 59 10.95 -13.08 -7.24
CA PHE A 59 10.80 -12.10 -6.16
C PHE A 59 9.48 -12.30 -5.43
N GLN A 60 9.47 -11.99 -4.14
CA GLN A 60 8.24 -11.94 -3.36
C GLN A 60 7.46 -10.68 -3.71
N VAL A 61 6.16 -10.85 -3.99
CA VAL A 61 5.25 -9.75 -4.33
C VAL A 61 4.03 -9.79 -3.42
N VAL A 62 3.63 -8.62 -2.92
CA VAL A 62 2.39 -8.40 -2.16
C VAL A 62 1.45 -7.54 -3.03
N PRO A 63 0.26 -8.04 -3.42
CA PRO A 63 -0.67 -7.31 -4.28
C PRO A 63 -1.42 -6.20 -3.52
N GLU A 64 -2.08 -5.28 -4.25
CA GLU A 64 -2.83 -4.17 -3.64
C GLU A 64 -4.04 -4.69 -2.83
N VAL A 65 -4.19 -4.24 -1.58
CA VAL A 65 -5.33 -4.59 -0.71
C VAL A 65 -6.66 -4.00 -1.20
N ALA A 66 -6.60 -2.82 -1.81
CA ALA A 66 -7.74 -2.05 -2.31
C ALA A 66 -8.70 -2.90 -3.18
N ARG A 67 -8.14 -3.66 -4.12
CA ARG A 67 -8.92 -4.46 -5.06
C ARG A 67 -9.59 -5.66 -4.38
N ALA A 68 -8.91 -6.30 -3.43
CA ALA A 68 -9.47 -7.40 -2.65
C ALA A 68 -10.65 -6.93 -1.79
N ILE A 69 -10.51 -5.79 -1.12
CA ILE A 69 -11.57 -5.20 -0.28
C ILE A 69 -12.80 -4.84 -1.12
N ILE A 70 -12.64 -4.20 -2.28
CA ILE A 70 -13.79 -3.88 -3.16
C ILE A 70 -14.55 -5.16 -3.54
N LYS A 71 -13.83 -6.22 -3.94
CA LYS A 71 -14.44 -7.51 -4.30
C LYS A 71 -15.20 -8.11 -3.13
N HIS A 72 -14.61 -8.08 -1.94
CA HIS A 72 -15.25 -8.60 -0.73
C HIS A 72 -16.50 -7.79 -0.34
N GLN A 73 -16.41 -6.45 -0.32
CA GLN A 73 -17.52 -5.56 0.00
C GLN A 73 -18.70 -5.73 -0.96
N ASN A 74 -18.43 -5.83 -2.26
CA ASN A 74 -19.46 -6.10 -3.25
C ASN A 74 -20.15 -7.45 -3.01
N ALA A 75 -19.39 -8.49 -2.64
CA ALA A 75 -19.92 -9.83 -2.39
C ALA A 75 -20.84 -9.89 -1.15
N ILE A 76 -20.57 -9.06 -0.13
CA ILE A 76 -21.38 -8.99 1.09
C ILE A 76 -22.43 -7.88 1.08
N GLY A 77 -22.57 -7.13 -0.02
CA GLY A 77 -23.47 -5.97 -0.11
C GLY A 77 -23.05 -4.80 0.78
N GLY A 78 -21.78 -4.74 1.18
CA GLY A 78 -21.21 -3.66 1.97
C GLY A 78 -20.93 -2.41 1.14
N ASN A 79 -20.72 -1.28 1.81
CA ASN A 79 -20.49 0.01 1.15
C ASN A 79 -19.09 0.59 1.39
N ALA A 80 -18.19 -0.11 2.08
CA ALA A 80 -16.84 0.37 2.38
C ALA A 80 -15.93 0.29 1.13
N THR A 81 -16.20 1.15 0.15
CA THR A 81 -15.51 1.20 -1.14
C THR A 81 -15.19 2.65 -1.53
N HIS A 82 -14.44 2.83 -2.62
CA HIS A 82 -14.11 4.16 -3.17
C HIS A 82 -15.35 5.00 -3.61
N ASN A 83 -16.49 4.35 -3.86
CA ASN A 83 -17.75 5.02 -4.24
C ASN A 83 -18.80 5.05 -3.11
N GLY A 84 -18.45 4.55 -1.92
CA GLY A 84 -19.34 4.52 -0.76
C GLY A 84 -18.69 5.16 0.46
N ASP A 85 -18.63 4.42 1.57
CA ASP A 85 -17.96 4.85 2.79
C ASP A 85 -16.43 4.76 2.63
N ARG A 86 -15.85 5.89 2.25
CA ARG A 86 -14.41 6.03 2.00
C ARG A 86 -13.58 5.97 3.28
N ILE A 87 -14.13 6.35 4.43
CA ILE A 87 -13.44 6.28 5.72
C ILE A 87 -13.34 4.82 6.16
N ALA A 88 -14.46 4.09 6.11
CA ALA A 88 -14.47 2.65 6.38
C ALA A 88 -13.55 1.90 5.42
N TYR A 89 -13.56 2.25 4.13
CA TYR A 89 -12.67 1.67 3.13
C TYR A 89 -11.20 1.93 3.46
N CYS A 90 -10.85 3.17 3.84
CA CYS A 90 -9.48 3.51 4.24
C CYS A 90 -9.02 2.71 5.47
N ASN A 91 -9.90 2.54 6.47
CA ASN A 91 -9.59 1.76 7.66
C ASN A 91 -9.38 0.27 7.36
N LEU A 92 -10.17 -0.30 6.44
CA LEU A 92 -9.97 -1.67 5.97
C LEU A 92 -8.63 -1.81 5.26
N MET A 93 -8.30 -0.90 4.34
CA MET A 93 -7.02 -0.91 3.64
C MET A 93 -5.84 -0.79 4.62
N LEU A 94 -5.96 0.08 5.64
CA LEU A 94 -4.94 0.25 6.67
C LEU A 94 -4.70 -1.03 7.45
N LYS A 95 -5.78 -1.66 7.92
CA LYS A 95 -5.71 -2.92 8.65
C LYS A 95 -5.03 -4.02 7.82
N GLU A 96 -5.50 -4.24 6.60
CA GLU A 96 -4.95 -5.30 5.74
C GLU A 96 -3.49 -5.02 5.36
N SER A 97 -3.13 -3.76 5.09
CA SER A 97 -1.74 -3.39 4.78
C SER A 97 -0.78 -3.63 5.97
N ILE A 98 -1.25 -3.41 7.20
CA ILE A 98 -0.49 -3.72 8.42
C ILE A 98 -0.33 -5.22 8.58
N ASP A 99 -1.40 -6.00 8.35
CA ASP A 99 -1.36 -7.45 8.43
C ASP A 99 -0.36 -8.03 7.41
N ASP A 100 -0.38 -7.55 6.16
CA ASP A 100 0.58 -7.95 5.12
C ASP A 100 2.03 -7.59 5.50
N PHE A 101 2.27 -6.39 6.02
CA PHE A 101 3.59 -5.98 6.48
C PHE A 101 4.11 -6.92 7.58
N ILE A 102 3.28 -7.21 8.59
CA ILE A 102 3.65 -8.07 9.72
C ILE A 102 3.88 -9.50 9.23
N ALA A 103 3.00 -10.04 8.38
CA ALA A 103 3.10 -11.39 7.85
C ALA A 103 4.42 -11.63 7.08
N LYS A 104 4.94 -10.59 6.41
CA LYS A 104 6.18 -10.66 5.64
C LYS A 104 7.42 -10.30 6.46
N SER A 105 7.27 -9.78 7.68
CA SER A 105 8.35 -9.16 8.46
C SER A 105 9.53 -10.08 8.82
N ALA A 106 9.34 -11.40 8.75
CA ALA A 106 10.41 -12.38 8.98
C ALA A 106 11.25 -12.67 7.71
N ILE A 107 10.78 -12.28 6.53
CA ILE A 107 11.46 -12.51 5.26
C ILE A 107 12.70 -11.61 5.19
N GLN A 108 13.84 -12.20 4.84
CA GLN A 108 15.12 -11.49 4.68
C GLN A 108 15.36 -11.06 3.22
N ASP A 109 14.79 -11.78 2.26
CA ASP A 109 14.87 -11.45 0.83
C ASP A 109 14.04 -10.21 0.47
N VAL A 110 14.27 -9.67 -0.73
CA VAL A 110 13.51 -8.54 -1.26
C VAL A 110 12.03 -8.89 -1.39
N VAL A 111 11.17 -7.98 -0.89
CA VAL A 111 9.72 -8.05 -1.05
C VAL A 111 9.22 -6.77 -1.72
N PHE A 112 8.52 -6.91 -2.84
CA PHE A 112 7.86 -5.80 -3.52
C PHE A 112 6.39 -5.72 -3.14
N PHE A 113 5.92 -4.51 -2.86
CA PHE A 113 4.53 -4.24 -2.51
C PHE A 113 3.87 -3.38 -3.60
N ASP A 114 2.72 -3.80 -4.10
CA ASP A 114 1.83 -2.98 -4.93
C ASP A 114 1.07 -2.02 -4.01
N ARG A 115 1.64 -0.84 -3.81
CA ARG A 115 1.26 0.16 -2.79
C ARG A 115 1.55 -0.29 -1.36
N GLY A 116 1.63 0.68 -0.46
CA GLY A 116 1.81 0.40 0.97
C GLY A 116 1.06 1.39 1.85
N ILE A 117 1.29 1.30 3.16
CA ILE A 117 0.67 2.17 4.17
C ILE A 117 0.82 3.68 3.83
N PRO A 118 1.95 4.18 3.28
CA PRO A 118 2.06 5.59 2.86
C PRO A 118 1.09 6.02 1.75
N ASP A 119 0.58 5.11 0.90
CA ASP A 119 -0.49 5.44 -0.06
C ASP A 119 -1.76 5.92 0.67
N LEU A 120 -2.02 5.42 1.88
CA LEU A 120 -3.21 5.75 2.66
C LEU A 120 -3.17 7.15 3.26
N TYR A 121 -1.98 7.72 3.47
CA TYR A 121 -1.82 9.13 3.80
C TYR A 121 -2.38 10.00 2.68
N SER A 122 -1.94 9.72 1.45
CA SER A 122 -2.36 10.43 0.24
C SER A 122 -3.86 10.25 -0.03
N TYR A 123 -4.35 9.01 0.12
CA TYR A 123 -5.77 8.68 -0.05
C TYR A 123 -6.64 9.42 0.98
N SER A 124 -6.27 9.37 2.26
CA SER A 124 -7.02 10.01 3.34
C SER A 124 -7.12 11.53 3.14
N LYS A 125 -5.97 12.16 2.85
CA LYS A 125 -5.90 13.60 2.57
C LYS A 125 -6.87 14.02 1.46
N ARG A 126 -6.93 13.24 0.38
CA ARG A 126 -7.73 13.58 -0.81
C ARG A 126 -9.20 13.23 -0.67
N PHE A 127 -9.52 12.09 -0.05
CA PHE A 127 -10.85 11.47 -0.19
C PHE A 127 -11.61 11.31 1.13
N CYS A 128 -10.96 11.48 2.28
CA CYS A 128 -11.56 11.30 3.61
C CYS A 128 -11.75 12.61 4.39
N GLY A 129 -11.56 13.78 3.74
CA GLY A 129 -11.69 15.08 4.38
C GLY A 129 -10.48 15.51 5.21
N GLY A 130 -9.38 14.77 5.14
CA GLY A 130 -8.14 15.04 5.87
C GLY A 130 -7.38 13.76 6.21
N VAL A 131 -6.12 13.89 6.60
CA VAL A 131 -5.35 12.75 7.13
C VAL A 131 -5.80 12.50 8.55
N ASN A 132 -6.26 11.28 8.83
CA ASN A 132 -6.58 10.84 10.18
C ASN A 132 -5.29 10.57 10.98
N ASP A 133 -5.23 10.99 12.24
CA ASP A 133 -4.13 10.73 13.16
C ASP A 133 -3.68 9.26 13.19
N THR A 134 -4.62 8.32 13.12
CA THR A 134 -4.33 6.88 13.06
C THR A 134 -3.51 6.50 11.83
N VAL A 135 -3.79 7.08 10.66
CA VAL A 135 -3.01 6.82 9.44
C VAL A 135 -1.60 7.39 9.60
N THR A 136 -1.48 8.61 10.13
CA THR A 136 -0.17 9.24 10.38
C THR A 136 0.69 8.40 11.32
N GLN A 137 0.11 7.95 12.45
CA GLN A 137 0.79 7.09 13.42
C GLN A 137 1.32 5.80 12.77
N TYR A 138 0.49 5.11 11.99
CA TYR A 138 0.90 3.85 11.37
C TYR A 138 1.88 4.01 10.21
N VAL A 139 1.84 5.13 9.49
CA VAL A 139 2.87 5.48 8.51
C VAL A 139 4.24 5.64 9.16
N ASP A 140 4.29 6.21 10.36
CA ASP A 140 5.54 6.40 11.10
C ASP A 140 6.01 5.12 11.79
N GLN A 141 5.08 4.29 12.24
CA GLN A 141 5.38 3.03 12.93
C GLN A 141 5.82 1.91 11.98
N PHE A 142 5.19 1.77 10.80
CA PHE A 142 5.45 0.68 9.85
C PHE A 142 6.21 1.18 8.62
N ARG A 143 7.54 1.22 8.74
CA ARG A 143 8.44 1.80 7.75
C ARG A 143 8.94 0.74 6.76
N TYR A 144 8.70 1.00 5.48
CA TYR A 144 9.30 0.29 4.36
C TYR A 144 10.72 0.81 4.13
N ASN A 145 11.39 0.33 3.07
CA ASN A 145 12.61 0.95 2.60
C ASN A 145 12.33 2.44 2.28
N ALA A 146 13.29 3.31 2.59
CA ALA A 146 13.16 4.75 2.33
C ALA A 146 12.97 5.06 0.84
N LEU A 147 13.50 4.21 -0.04
CA LEU A 147 13.34 4.25 -1.48
C LEU A 147 11.99 3.65 -1.90
N ALA A 148 11.19 4.42 -2.61
CA ALA A 148 9.92 3.97 -3.19
C ALA A 148 9.88 4.32 -4.69
N PHE A 149 9.31 3.43 -5.49
CA PHE A 149 9.25 3.56 -6.94
C PHE A 149 7.91 4.12 -7.37
N LEU A 150 7.93 5.32 -7.93
CA LEU A 150 6.74 6.03 -8.41
C LEU A 150 6.56 5.81 -9.90
N PHE A 151 5.41 5.27 -10.30
CA PHE A 151 5.08 5.05 -11.70
C PHE A 151 4.30 6.26 -12.24
N PRO A 152 4.84 6.98 -13.24
CA PRO A 152 4.16 8.15 -13.80
C PRO A 152 2.94 7.75 -14.64
N PRO A 153 1.90 8.60 -14.74
CA PRO A 153 0.78 8.39 -15.65
C PRO A 153 1.30 8.26 -17.08
N TRP A 154 0.85 7.22 -17.79
CA TRP A 154 1.36 6.90 -19.12
C TRP A 154 0.19 6.67 -20.08
N SER A 155 -0.11 7.67 -20.89
CA SER A 155 -1.21 7.69 -21.87
C SER A 155 -1.14 6.52 -22.86
N ASP A 156 0.06 6.21 -23.35
CA ASP A 156 0.22 5.26 -24.48
C ASP A 156 -0.13 3.82 -24.09
N ILE A 157 -0.10 3.51 -22.79
CA ILE A 157 -0.49 2.19 -22.25
C ILE A 157 -1.76 2.28 -21.40
N TYR A 158 -2.39 3.45 -21.32
CA TYR A 158 -3.58 3.65 -20.51
C TYR A 158 -4.79 3.01 -21.21
N CYS A 159 -5.16 1.81 -20.76
CA CYS A 159 -6.39 1.16 -21.14
C CYS A 159 -7.41 1.28 -20.02
N HIS A 160 -8.70 1.42 -20.37
CA HIS A 160 -9.77 1.39 -19.37
C HIS A 160 -9.79 0.02 -18.69
N ASP A 161 -9.51 -0.01 -17.38
CA ASP A 161 -9.70 -1.18 -16.54
C ASP A 161 -11.22 -1.41 -16.40
N THR A 162 -11.70 -2.61 -16.76
CA THR A 162 -13.11 -2.98 -16.62
C THR A 162 -13.60 -2.90 -15.18
N GLU A 163 -12.71 -2.97 -14.19
CA GLU A 163 -13.03 -2.84 -12.77
C GLU A 163 -13.01 -1.37 -12.25
N ARG A 164 -12.39 -0.40 -12.97
CA ARG A 164 -12.34 1.02 -12.59
C ARG A 164 -12.48 1.95 -13.80
N LYS A 165 -13.67 2.55 -13.98
CA LYS A 165 -13.95 3.60 -14.99
C LYS A 165 -13.39 4.96 -14.54
N GLN A 166 -12.08 5.06 -14.43
CA GLN A 166 -11.38 6.31 -14.07
C GLN A 166 -10.85 6.95 -15.36
N ASP A 167 -10.87 8.29 -15.43
CA ASP A 167 -10.30 9.01 -16.57
C ASP A 167 -8.78 9.17 -16.41
N PHE A 168 -8.10 9.55 -17.50
CA PHE A 168 -6.65 9.77 -17.45
C PHE A 168 -6.26 10.92 -16.49
N GLN A 169 -7.17 11.89 -16.30
CA GLN A 169 -6.97 12.99 -15.38
C GLN A 169 -6.88 12.49 -13.92
N GLU A 170 -7.71 11.53 -13.54
CA GLU A 170 -7.66 10.88 -12.24
C GLU A 170 -6.34 10.13 -12.02
N ALA A 171 -5.73 9.58 -13.08
CA ALA A 171 -4.40 8.98 -12.98
C ALA A 171 -3.31 10.03 -12.68
N ILE A 172 -3.38 11.20 -13.32
CA ILE A 172 -2.49 12.34 -13.07
C ILE A 172 -2.67 12.86 -11.64
N ASP A 173 -3.91 13.09 -11.24
CA ASP A 173 -4.27 13.57 -9.91
C ASP A 173 -3.79 12.60 -8.82
N THR A 174 -3.96 11.30 -9.04
CA THR A 174 -3.48 10.26 -8.12
C THR A 174 -1.95 10.28 -8.04
N TYR A 175 -1.25 10.40 -9.17
CA TYR A 175 0.21 10.48 -9.18
C TYR A 175 0.71 11.69 -8.37
N ASN A 176 0.10 12.86 -8.55
CA ASN A 176 0.49 14.07 -7.81
C ASN A 176 0.22 13.93 -6.31
N ALA A 177 -0.94 13.37 -5.93
CA ALA A 177 -1.29 13.14 -4.54
C ALA A 177 -0.34 12.14 -3.87
N VAL A 178 -0.01 11.03 -4.55
CA VAL A 178 0.97 10.04 -4.07
C VAL A 178 2.34 10.67 -3.91
N LYS A 179 2.79 11.46 -4.89
CA LYS A 179 4.09 12.15 -4.84
C LYS A 179 4.19 13.05 -3.61
N GLU A 180 3.18 13.87 -3.38
CA GLU A 180 3.11 14.77 -2.24
C GLU A 180 3.07 13.99 -0.90
N GLY A 181 2.19 12.98 -0.80
CA GLY A 181 2.04 12.22 0.44
C GLY A 181 3.29 11.45 0.82
N TYR A 182 3.92 10.74 -0.13
CA TYR A 182 5.17 10.03 0.14
C TYR A 182 6.31 10.95 0.58
N SER A 183 6.44 12.13 -0.04
CA SER A 183 7.40 13.15 0.40
C SER A 183 7.09 13.66 1.81
N ALA A 184 5.82 13.91 2.14
CA ALA A 184 5.40 14.29 3.49
C ALA A 184 5.70 13.19 4.54
N CYS A 185 5.64 11.92 4.14
CA CYS A 185 6.00 10.78 4.97
C CYS A 185 7.52 10.50 5.03
N GLY A 186 8.35 11.32 4.39
CA GLY A 186 9.82 11.20 4.41
C GLY A 186 10.38 10.06 3.54
N TYR A 187 9.66 9.64 2.49
CA TYR A 187 10.17 8.67 1.51
C TYR A 187 10.88 9.38 0.35
N GLN A 188 11.91 8.73 -0.18
CA GLN A 188 12.61 9.11 -1.39
C GLN A 188 11.94 8.42 -2.59
N LEU A 189 11.32 9.22 -3.44
CA LEU A 189 10.64 8.71 -4.64
C LEU A 189 11.62 8.65 -5.81
N VAL A 190 11.70 7.49 -6.44
CA VAL A 190 12.37 7.29 -7.73
C VAL A 190 11.30 7.09 -8.78
N GLU A 191 11.24 8.00 -9.75
CA GLU A 191 10.31 7.87 -10.85
C GLU A 191 10.80 6.80 -11.84
N VAL A 192 9.93 5.82 -12.12
CA VAL A 192 10.24 4.72 -13.04
C VAL A 192 10.04 5.19 -14.49
N PRO A 193 11.03 5.00 -15.38
CA PRO A 193 10.94 5.47 -16.76
C PRO A 193 9.82 4.78 -17.56
N LYS A 194 9.26 5.50 -18.53
CA LYS A 194 8.24 5.00 -19.47
C LYS A 194 8.90 4.23 -20.62
N CYS A 195 9.41 3.05 -20.30
CA CYS A 195 10.09 2.16 -21.25
C CYS A 195 9.54 0.72 -21.15
N SER A 196 10.19 -0.24 -21.79
CA SER A 196 9.75 -1.64 -21.78
C SER A 196 9.69 -2.20 -20.35
N ILE A 197 8.96 -3.30 -20.17
CA ILE A 197 8.85 -3.96 -18.85
C ILE A 197 10.24 -4.39 -18.36
N ALA A 198 11.06 -4.96 -19.23
CA ALA A 198 12.41 -5.42 -18.90
C ALA A 198 13.31 -4.26 -18.43
N GLU A 199 13.34 -3.16 -19.17
CA GLU A 199 14.14 -1.97 -18.81
C GLU A 199 13.66 -1.33 -17.49
N ARG A 200 12.35 -1.33 -17.21
CA ARG A 200 11.81 -0.85 -15.93
C ARG A 200 12.26 -1.71 -14.76
N ILE A 201 12.26 -3.03 -14.91
CA ILE A 201 12.74 -3.96 -13.88
C ILE A 201 14.24 -3.75 -13.66
N GLU A 202 15.02 -3.69 -14.73
CA GLU A 202 16.44 -3.45 -14.65
C GLU A 202 16.74 -2.13 -13.92
N PHE A 203 16.02 -1.06 -14.28
CA PHE A 203 16.12 0.24 -13.61
C PHE A 203 15.84 0.15 -12.11
N ILE A 204 14.73 -0.49 -11.72
CA ILE A 204 14.35 -0.70 -10.30
C ILE A 204 15.46 -1.44 -9.55
N LEU A 205 15.92 -2.57 -10.09
CA LEU A 205 16.95 -3.39 -9.45
C LEU A 205 18.31 -2.68 -9.39
N ASN A 206 18.66 -1.87 -10.40
CA ASN A 206 19.85 -1.03 -10.40
C ASN A 206 19.78 0.04 -9.31
N ALA A 207 18.65 0.74 -9.19
CA ALA A 207 18.44 1.76 -8.16
C ALA A 207 18.57 1.19 -6.74
N MET A 208 18.06 -0.02 -6.51
CA MET A 208 18.20 -0.72 -5.22
C MET A 208 19.66 -1.04 -4.86
N ARG A 209 20.52 -1.30 -5.85
CA ARG A 209 21.95 -1.59 -5.62
C ARG A 209 22.80 -0.36 -5.32
N GLN A 210 22.29 0.84 -5.62
CA GLN A 210 23.00 2.10 -5.48
C GLN A 210 22.65 2.83 -4.17
N GLN A 211 21.83 2.20 -3.32
CA GLN A 211 21.39 2.73 -2.03
C GLN A 211 22.46 2.59 -0.93
#